data_AF-A0A4P7H9R8-F1
#
_entry.id   AF-A0A4P7H9R8-F1
#
_cell.length_a   1.000
_cell.length_b   1.000
_cell.length_c   1.000
_cell.angle_alpha   90.00
_cell.angle_beta   90.00
_cell.angle_gamma   90.00
#
_symmetry.space_group_name_H-M   'P 1'
#
loop_
_entity.id
_entity.type
_entity.pdbx_description
1 polymer ?
#
loop_
_entity_poly.entity_id
_entity_poly.type
_entity_poly.pdbx_seq_one_letter_code
_entity_poly.pdbx_strand_id
1 'polypeptide(L)'
;MFARRRLERKIDALHFKTDLILQHLGIQDLPPMPAEPVRAVPSPTRPASFSFAEIDALLADGKKIHAIKRYRELTGCGLKEAKDAVEQRYPY
;
A
#
# COMPACT_ATOMS: atom_id res chain seq x y z
N MET A 1 22.03 3.30 -12.07
CA MET A 1 21.39 1.97 -12.21
C MET A 1 21.68 0.97 -11.06
N PHE A 2 22.57 1.25 -10.09
CA PHE A 2 22.94 0.26 -9.03
C PHE A 2 22.17 0.38 -7.71
N ALA A 3 21.60 1.55 -7.37
CA ALA A 3 20.87 1.77 -6.12
C ALA A 3 19.52 1.02 -6.06
N ARG A 4 18.80 0.91 -7.19
CA ARG A 4 17.56 0.14 -7.31
C ARG A 4 17.73 -1.34 -6.97
N ARG A 5 18.80 -1.98 -7.47
CA ARG A 5 19.09 -3.40 -7.20
C ARG A 5 19.33 -3.74 -5.73
N ARG A 6 19.87 -2.82 -4.95
CA ARG A 6 20.08 -3.01 -3.50
C ARG A 6 18.78 -2.81 -2.73
N LEU A 7 17.91 -1.93 -3.23
CA LEU A 7 16.58 -1.68 -2.68
C LEU A 7 15.65 -2.86 -2.96
N GLU A 8 15.63 -3.38 -4.18
CA GLU A 8 14.87 -4.58 -4.60
C GLU A 8 15.21 -5.76 -3.68
N ARG A 9 16.50 -6.07 -3.48
CA ARG A 9 16.93 -7.12 -2.54
C ARG A 9 16.50 -6.88 -1.09
N LYS A 10 16.46 -5.62 -0.64
CA LYS A 10 15.98 -5.29 0.70
C LYS A 10 14.47 -5.50 0.81
N ILE A 11 13.72 -5.19 -0.24
CA ILE A 11 12.27 -5.44 -0.33
C ILE A 11 12.00 -6.95 -0.33
N ASP A 12 12.73 -7.74 -1.12
CA ASP A 12 12.60 -9.20 -1.14
C ASP A 12 12.89 -9.82 0.24
N ALA A 13 13.95 -9.33 0.90
CA ALA A 13 14.30 -9.77 2.25
C ALA A 13 13.23 -9.37 3.29
N LEU A 14 12.54 -8.25 3.10
CA LEU A 14 11.41 -7.84 3.95
C LEU A 14 10.18 -8.72 3.71
N HIS A 15 9.84 -9.03 2.46
CA HIS A 15 8.74 -9.97 2.15
C HIS A 15 8.98 -11.34 2.79
N PHE A 16 10.18 -11.90 2.61
CA PHE A 16 10.53 -13.19 3.19
C PHE A 16 10.40 -13.20 4.73
N LYS A 17 10.88 -12.15 5.41
CA LYS A 17 10.72 -12.03 6.87
C LYS A 17 9.26 -11.89 7.28
N THR A 18 8.45 -11.19 6.49
CA THR A 18 7.02 -11.02 6.75
C THR A 18 6.30 -12.37 6.65
N ASP A 19 6.59 -13.15 5.61
CA ASP A 19 6.03 -14.50 5.45
C ASP A 19 6.42 -15.42 6.60
N LEU A 20 7.68 -15.36 7.06
CA LEU A 20 8.15 -16.09 8.24
C LEU A 20 7.42 -15.68 9.53
N ILE A 21 7.16 -14.39 9.73
CA ILE A 21 6.41 -13.89 10.89
C ILE A 21 4.96 -14.37 10.81
N LEU A 22 4.32 -14.26 9.64
CA LEU A 22 2.94 -14.71 9.45
C LEU A 22 2.80 -16.21 9.66
N GLN A 23 3.79 -17.00 9.22
CA GLN A 23 3.85 -18.43 9.46
C GLN A 23 4.04 -18.75 10.95
N HIS A 24 4.97 -18.04 11.63
CA HIS A 24 5.22 -18.21 13.05
C HIS A 24 4.00 -17.87 13.90
N LEU A 25 3.21 -16.87 13.49
CA LEU A 25 1.97 -16.46 14.16
C LEU A 25 0.74 -17.32 13.78
N GLY A 26 0.89 -18.31 12.90
CA GLY A 26 -0.21 -19.19 12.50
C GLY A 26 -1.31 -18.53 11.67
N ILE A 27 -1.00 -17.41 10.98
CA ILE A 27 -1.96 -16.60 10.21
C ILE A 27 -2.15 -17.18 8.78
N GLN A 28 -1.44 -18.26 8.41
CA GLN A 28 -1.35 -18.76 7.03
C GLN A 28 -2.30 -19.91 6.64
N ASP A 29 -3.23 -20.33 7.49
CA ASP A 29 -4.24 -21.35 7.12
C ASP A 29 -5.64 -20.90 7.53
N LEU A 30 -6.27 -20.11 6.64
CA LEU A 30 -7.73 -20.17 6.53
C LEU A 30 -8.02 -21.37 5.62
N PRO A 31 -8.57 -22.49 6.13
CA PRO A 31 -8.98 -23.58 5.27
C PRO A 31 -9.92 -23.04 4.19
N PRO A 32 -9.94 -23.62 2.96
CA PRO A 32 -11.01 -23.31 2.02
C PRO A 32 -12.32 -23.60 2.74
N MET A 33 -13.05 -22.53 3.08
CA MET A 33 -14.30 -22.69 3.81
C MET A 33 -15.19 -23.61 2.97
N PRO A 34 -15.84 -24.62 3.57
CA PRO A 34 -16.91 -25.31 2.86
C PRO A 34 -17.89 -24.24 2.38
N ALA A 35 -18.44 -24.41 1.18
CA ALA A 35 -19.37 -23.48 0.53
C ALA A 35 -20.74 -23.43 1.23
N GLU A 36 -20.74 -23.33 2.55
CA GLU A 36 -21.86 -22.91 3.37
C GLU A 36 -22.07 -21.41 3.08
N PRO A 37 -23.30 -20.96 2.80
CA PRO A 37 -23.58 -19.54 2.62
C PRO A 37 -23.34 -18.84 3.96
N VAL A 38 -22.14 -18.30 4.13
CA VAL A 38 -21.76 -17.45 5.26
C VAL A 38 -22.75 -16.29 5.33
N ARG A 39 -23.68 -16.36 6.28
CA ARG A 39 -24.51 -15.22 6.70
C ARG A 39 -23.55 -14.06 6.90
N ALA A 40 -23.75 -12.98 6.15
CA ALA A 40 -22.87 -11.83 6.09
C ALA A 40 -22.51 -11.34 7.50
N VAL A 41 -21.35 -11.79 7.99
CA VAL A 41 -20.71 -11.20 9.14
C VAL A 41 -20.10 -9.91 8.60
N PRO A 42 -20.43 -8.72 9.13
CA PRO A 42 -19.75 -7.50 8.74
C PRO A 42 -18.27 -7.67 9.10
N SER A 43 -17.46 -7.95 8.09
CA SER A 43 -16.03 -8.13 8.26
C SER A 43 -15.49 -6.84 8.90
N PRO A 44 -14.79 -6.92 10.06
CA PRO A 44 -14.24 -5.73 10.68
C PRO A 44 -13.30 -5.10 9.66
N THR A 45 -13.59 -3.85 9.32
CA THR A 45 -12.82 -2.98 8.44
C THR A 45 -11.34 -3.32 8.58
N ARG A 46 -10.79 -4.02 7.59
CA ARG A 46 -9.35 -4.22 7.42
C ARG A 46 -8.74 -2.83 7.67
N PRO A 47 -7.83 -2.65 8.66
CA PRO A 47 -7.35 -1.33 9.01
C PRO A 47 -6.90 -0.69 7.71
N ALA A 48 -7.56 0.42 7.37
CA ALA A 48 -7.46 1.03 6.06
C ALA A 48 -5.97 1.19 5.78
N SER A 49 -5.45 0.34 4.88
CA SER A 49 -4.08 0.38 4.41
C SER A 49 -3.78 1.84 4.12
N PHE A 50 -2.82 2.45 4.83
CA PHE A 50 -2.45 3.89 4.79
C PHE A 50 -3.03 4.57 3.55
N SER A 51 -4.24 5.12 3.69
CA SER A 51 -5.13 5.19 2.53
C SER A 51 -4.75 6.37 1.65
N PHE A 52 -4.11 6.03 0.54
CA PHE A 52 -3.88 6.94 -0.59
C PHE A 52 -5.18 7.55 -1.13
N ALA A 53 -6.36 7.13 -0.64
CA ALA A 53 -7.66 7.74 -0.90
C ALA A 53 -7.69 9.26 -0.67
N GLU A 54 -6.98 9.79 0.33
CA GLU A 54 -6.92 11.25 0.54
C GLU A 54 -6.16 11.95 -0.61
N ILE A 55 -5.12 11.30 -1.15
CA ILE A 55 -4.34 11.81 -2.29
C ILE A 55 -5.20 11.76 -3.56
N ASP A 56 -5.96 10.68 -3.76
CA ASP A 56 -6.84 10.52 -4.91
C ASP A 56 -7.99 11.54 -4.89
N ALA A 57 -8.55 11.85 -3.70
CA ALA A 57 -9.52 12.92 -3.54
C ALA A 57 -8.94 14.31 -3.86
N LEU A 58 -7.72 14.60 -3.39
CA LEU A 58 -7.02 15.85 -3.70
C LEU A 58 -6.69 15.98 -5.20
N LEU A 59 -6.45 14.85 -5.88
CA LEU A 59 -6.24 14.81 -7.32
C LEU A 59 -7.54 15.07 -8.09
N ALA A 60 -8.65 14.46 -7.69
CA ALA A 60 -9.97 14.70 -8.27
C ALA A 60 -10.41 16.17 -8.14
N ASP A 61 -10.04 16.82 -7.04
CA ASP A 61 -10.26 18.26 -6.80
C ASP A 61 -9.31 19.19 -7.60
N GLY A 62 -8.38 18.64 -8.40
CA GLY A 62 -7.35 19.42 -9.11
C GLY A 62 -6.27 20.03 -8.20
N LYS A 63 -6.24 19.67 -6.90
CA LYS A 63 -5.30 20.19 -5.90
C LYS A 63 -3.97 19.42 -5.91
N LYS A 64 -3.32 19.33 -7.08
CA LYS A 64 -2.10 18.53 -7.30
C LYS A 64 -0.96 18.81 -6.32
N ILE A 65 -0.76 20.08 -5.92
CA ILE A 65 0.28 20.45 -4.94
C ILE A 65 -0.01 19.82 -3.56
N HIS A 66 -1.28 19.78 -3.15
CA HIS A 66 -1.69 19.20 -1.87
C HIS A 66 -1.54 17.67 -1.91
N ALA A 67 -1.88 17.04 -3.03
CA ALA A 67 -1.66 15.61 -3.25
C ALA A 67 -0.16 15.25 -3.15
N ILE A 68 0.73 16.05 -3.75
CA ILE A 68 2.19 15.86 -3.65
C ILE A 68 2.66 16.03 -2.20
N LYS A 69 2.16 17.05 -1.48
CA LYS A 69 2.50 17.26 -0.07
C LYS A 69 2.09 16.07 0.80
N ARG A 70 0.85 15.60 0.66
CA ARG A 70 0.36 14.42 1.39
C ARG A 70 1.12 13.15 1.04
N TYR A 71 1.45 12.96 -0.23
CA TYR A 71 2.28 11.83 -0.66
C TYR A 71 3.66 11.85 0.04
N ARG A 72 4.29 13.02 0.14
CA ARG A 72 5.57 13.18 0.86
C ARG A 72 5.45 12.93 2.36
N GLU A 73 4.37 13.39 2.99
CA GLU A 73 4.14 13.16 4.43
C GLU A 73 3.94 11.67 4.74
N LEU A 74 3.26 10.94 3.86
CA LEU A 74 2.99 9.51 4.04
C LEU A 74 4.20 8.62 3.73
N THR A 75 5.00 8.98 2.73
CA THR A 75 6.10 8.12 2.24
C THR A 75 7.50 8.61 2.61
N GLY A 76 7.64 9.87 3.04
CA GLY A 76 8.93 10.50 3.32
C GLY A 76 9.80 10.76 2.09
N CYS A 77 9.27 10.58 0.87
CA CYS A 77 10.06 10.67 -0.36
C CYS A 77 10.41 12.12 -0.77
N GLY A 78 11.38 12.24 -1.67
CA GLY A 78 11.83 13.53 -2.19
C GLY A 78 10.75 14.21 -3.04
N LEU A 79 10.83 15.53 -3.21
CA LEU A 79 9.85 16.31 -3.99
C LEU A 79 9.68 15.80 -5.43
N LYS A 80 10.79 15.38 -6.06
CA LYS A 80 10.78 14.83 -7.41
C LYS A 80 10.03 13.50 -7.49
N GLU A 81 10.27 12.61 -6.54
CA GLU A 81 9.64 11.29 -6.49
C GLU A 81 8.14 11.39 -6.19
N ALA A 82 7.76 12.30 -5.28
CA ALA A 82 6.37 12.56 -4.98
C ALA A 82 5.59 13.14 -6.16
N LYS A 83 6.21 14.08 -6.89
CA LYS A 83 5.61 14.63 -8.12
C LYS A 83 5.39 13.54 -9.15
N ASP A 84 6.41 12.71 -9.40
CA ASP A 84 6.36 11.64 -10.40
C ASP A 84 5.28 10.60 -10.04
N ALA A 85 5.22 10.18 -8.77
CA ALA A 85 4.20 9.24 -8.29
C ALA A 85 2.77 9.80 -8.40
N VAL A 86 2.59 11.09 -8.13
CA VAL A 86 1.29 11.76 -8.27
C VAL A 86 0.91 11.94 -9.75
N GLU A 87 1.88 12.23 -10.63
CA GLU A 87 1.67 12.31 -12.08
C GLU A 87 1.32 10.97 -12.71
N GLN A 88 1.93 9.87 -12.25
CA GLN A 88 1.57 8.53 -12.71
C GLN A 88 0.15 8.11 -12.28
N ARG A 89 -0.32 8.60 -11.13
CA ARG A 89 -1.68 8.35 -10.64
C ARG A 89 -2.76 9.14 -11.38
N TYR A 90 -2.40 10.29 -11.93
CA TYR A 90 -3.34 11.18 -12.63
C TYR A 90 -2.74 11.59 -13.99
N PRO A 91 -2.71 10.68 -14.98
CA PRO A 91 -2.56 11.08 -16.37
C PRO A 91 -3.84 11.81 -16.80
N TYR A 92 -3.69 12.83 -17.65
CA TYR A 92 -4.70 13.80 -18.15
C TYR A 92 -4.79 15.11 -17.38
#